data_AF-A0A7K4PXQ8-F1
#
_entry.id   AF-A0A7K4PXQ8-F1
#
_cell.length_a   1.000
_cell.length_b   1.000
_cell.length_c   1.000
_cell.angle_alpha   90.00
_cell.angle_beta   90.00
_cell.angle_gamma   90.00
#
_symmetry.space_group_name_H-M   'P 1'
#
loop_
_entity.id
_entity.type
_entity.pdbx_description
1 polymer ?
#
loop_
_entity_poly.entity_id
_entity_poly.type
_entity_poly.pdbx_seq_one_letter_code
_entity_poly.pdbx_strand_id
1 'polypeptide(L)'
;FFGTFLLTGSDSFQEIVVKVERPTYKKPFLGGFRNVSTGVEFHNAGSQTKPKKRPDKGIQLFCRGTQTAVEKNAQQQTRNTTSTQMTKTGLYVSNMTDKLITPGKYFTAEEYHKRRLEAVIVIQKYFRRWHAAYLVQNLKEQRRLRLAQEAQEELQKKLEKEEKLIREYEKKLNPKTREDFELLYHDLELWMQEETERINRTLTGGKRKAALFALLEEETELIACIGMHKLNANLENQQKAILHFLGKCAQPRRWKAFDGKITEMDTPNSLRGKELLEIYRSINTKDIPKDERISVLLTLKWTVKEHECKLTEELVALIDREIDLLSREVKECNLEGLRKRICTLFLQYIKTPEFNPQVAGLIKVPQDPLTLYKNVYFCHSCEKYLPPSEFPIPASSYTIGRCRSCYQLDNEARKRESYFKYRLILEDLRKSEVDYQDDSKIVFLVQLPDMQYLMEKIWNCQSALSACSDLYELVMVRWDKQREWSPWNTILLTKEEADAHLKLCNLQK
;
A
#
# COMPACT_ATOMS: atom_id res chain seq x y z
N PHE A 1 -33.30 -25.35 53.32
CA PHE A 1 -32.33 -25.83 52.33
C PHE A 1 -33.01 -26.91 51.52
N PHE A 2 -33.01 -26.79 50.20
CA PHE A 2 -33.49 -27.85 49.31
C PHE A 2 -32.27 -28.37 48.56
N GLY A 3 -32.01 -29.68 48.64
CA GLY A 3 -31.00 -30.34 47.81
C GLY A 3 -31.52 -30.38 46.38
N THR A 4 -30.74 -29.85 45.43
CA THR A 4 -31.13 -29.86 44.01
C THR A 4 -29.99 -30.48 43.22
N PHE A 5 -30.29 -31.52 42.44
CA PHE A 5 -29.31 -32.21 41.61
C PHE A 5 -29.22 -31.51 40.25
N LEU A 6 -28.04 -31.03 39.88
CA LEU A 6 -27.78 -30.47 38.56
C LEU A 6 -27.01 -31.51 37.74
N LEU A 7 -27.56 -31.84 36.56
CA LEU A 7 -26.90 -32.71 35.59
C LEU A 7 -25.85 -31.86 34.85
N THR A 8 -24.57 -32.13 35.08
CA THR A 8 -23.50 -31.68 34.19
C THR A 8 -23.29 -32.76 33.13
N GLY A 9 -22.88 -32.38 31.92
CA GLY A 9 -22.93 -33.19 30.68
C GLY A 9 -22.08 -34.48 30.64
N SER A 10 -21.72 -35.04 31.79
CA SER A 10 -21.04 -36.32 31.95
C SER A 10 -21.63 -37.05 33.16
N ASP A 11 -22.84 -37.63 33.04
CA ASP A 11 -23.55 -38.60 33.93
C ASP A 11 -23.14 -38.67 35.42
N SER A 12 -22.82 -37.54 36.03
CA SER A 12 -22.39 -37.41 37.41
C SER A 12 -23.25 -36.35 38.07
N PHE A 13 -23.97 -36.76 39.12
CA PHE A 13 -24.88 -35.90 39.85
C PHE A 13 -24.08 -35.09 40.88
N GLN A 14 -24.01 -33.77 40.70
CA GLN A 14 -23.45 -32.89 41.72
C GLN A 14 -24.60 -32.41 42.62
N GLU A 15 -24.56 -32.81 43.88
CA GLU A 15 -25.51 -32.33 44.88
C GLU A 15 -25.16 -30.89 45.25
N ILE A 16 -25.97 -29.94 44.79
CA ILE A 16 -25.76 -28.52 45.07
C ILE A 16 -26.77 -28.10 46.14
N VAL A 17 -26.22 -27.66 47.27
CA VAL A 17 -27.00 -27.13 48.38
C VAL A 17 -27.47 -25.72 48.01
N VAL A 18 -28.72 -25.60 47.57
CA VAL A 18 -29.32 -24.30 47.23
C VAL A 18 -29.90 -23.68 48.51
N LYS A 19 -29.27 -22.58 48.94
CA LYS A 19 -29.74 -21.76 50.05
C LYS A 19 -30.78 -20.76 49.53
N VAL A 20 -32.06 -21.09 49.72
CA VAL A 20 -33.16 -20.17 49.44
C VAL A 20 -33.28 -19.21 50.61
N GLU A 21 -32.78 -17.98 50.43
CA GLU A 21 -32.93 -16.91 51.41
C GLU A 21 -34.26 -16.18 51.15
N ARG A 22 -35.13 -16.14 52.16
CA ARG A 22 -36.32 -15.28 52.12
C ARG A 22 -35.87 -13.85 52.42
N PRO A 23 -35.99 -12.90 51.47
CA PRO A 23 -35.59 -11.53 51.74
C PRO A 23 -36.49 -10.92 52.82
N THR A 24 -35.89 -10.17 53.74
CA THR A 24 -36.59 -9.43 54.81
C THR A 24 -37.19 -8.12 54.31
N TYR A 25 -36.99 -7.76 53.04
CA TYR A 25 -37.49 -6.54 52.42
C TYR A 25 -38.53 -6.86 51.33
N LYS A 26 -39.52 -5.98 51.18
CA LYS A 26 -40.46 -6.04 50.05
C LYS A 26 -39.74 -5.60 48.77
N LYS A 27 -39.69 -6.48 47.78
CA LYS A 27 -39.08 -6.19 46.48
C LYS A 27 -39.93 -5.17 45.71
N PRO A 28 -39.37 -4.10 45.14
CA PRO A 28 -40.11 -3.16 44.32
C PRO A 28 -40.58 -3.81 43.01
N PHE A 29 -41.78 -3.44 42.55
CA PHE A 29 -42.36 -3.95 41.32
C PHE A 29 -41.72 -3.28 40.10
N LEU A 30 -40.71 -3.94 39.53
CA LEU A 30 -39.95 -3.46 38.36
C LEU A 30 -40.46 -4.04 37.02
N GLY A 31 -41.69 -4.58 37.01
CA GLY A 31 -42.33 -5.18 35.85
C GLY A 31 -42.78 -6.63 36.06
N GLY A 32 -43.88 -6.99 35.42
CA GLY A 32 -44.57 -8.28 35.54
C GLY A 32 -46.08 -8.12 35.52
N PHE A 33 -46.81 -9.04 36.15
CA PHE A 33 -48.28 -9.03 36.21
C PHE A 33 -48.76 -9.09 37.65
N ARG A 34 -49.82 -8.36 37.97
CA ARG A 34 -50.49 -8.42 39.28
C ARG A 34 -51.87 -9.05 39.10
N ASN A 35 -52.15 -10.09 39.87
CA ASN A 35 -53.48 -10.69 39.87
C ASN A 35 -54.45 -9.79 40.65
N VAL A 36 -55.54 -9.37 40.01
CA VAL A 36 -56.48 -8.39 40.57
C VAL A 36 -57.31 -8.96 41.71
N SER A 37 -57.64 -10.26 41.69
CA SER A 37 -58.50 -10.89 42.70
C SER A 37 -57.74 -11.31 43.96
N THR A 38 -56.51 -11.80 43.82
CA THR A 38 -55.68 -12.28 44.94
C THR A 38 -54.64 -11.26 45.40
N GLY A 39 -54.41 -10.21 44.62
CA GLY A 39 -53.43 -9.16 44.92
C GLY A 39 -51.97 -9.59 44.77
N VAL A 40 -51.69 -10.84 44.39
CA VAL A 40 -50.34 -11.40 44.28
C VAL A 40 -49.62 -10.84 43.05
N GLU A 41 -48.39 -10.37 43.26
CA GLU A 41 -47.52 -9.82 42.21
C GLU A 41 -46.56 -10.89 41.68
N PHE A 42 -46.57 -11.10 40.37
CA PHE A 42 -45.63 -11.97 39.66
C PHE A 42 -44.59 -11.11 38.95
N HIS A 43 -43.32 -11.22 39.35
CA HIS A 43 -42.23 -10.43 38.79
C HIS A 43 -41.55 -11.15 37.61
N ASN A 44 -41.10 -10.39 36.60
CA ASN A 44 -40.35 -10.92 35.47
C ASN A 44 -39.06 -11.64 35.89
N ALA A 45 -38.69 -12.74 35.22
CA ALA A 45 -37.56 -13.61 35.56
C ALA A 45 -36.23 -12.86 35.74
N GLY A 46 -35.93 -11.90 34.86
CA GLY A 46 -34.69 -11.10 34.91
C GLY A 46 -34.56 -10.20 36.15
N SER A 47 -35.64 -9.99 36.91
CA SER A 47 -35.62 -9.23 38.16
C SER A 47 -35.46 -10.13 39.40
N GLN A 48 -35.59 -11.45 39.27
CA GLN A 48 -35.68 -12.37 40.41
C GLN A 48 -34.32 -12.70 41.04
N THR A 49 -33.24 -12.68 40.24
CA THR A 49 -31.89 -12.95 40.71
C THR A 49 -31.02 -11.69 40.68
N LYS A 50 -30.21 -11.46 41.71
CA LYS A 50 -29.18 -10.41 41.68
C LYS A 50 -28.19 -10.73 40.55
N PRO A 51 -27.91 -9.80 39.62
CA PRO A 51 -26.90 -10.05 38.58
C PRO A 51 -25.52 -10.26 39.23
N LYS A 52 -24.68 -11.11 38.63
CA LYS A 52 -23.30 -11.30 39.07
C LYS A 52 -22.59 -9.94 39.06
N LYS A 53 -22.09 -9.49 40.23
CA LYS A 53 -21.23 -8.31 40.31
C LYS A 53 -19.97 -8.58 39.50
N ARG A 54 -19.67 -7.71 38.54
CA ARG A 54 -18.39 -7.76 37.82
C ARG A 54 -17.28 -7.36 38.80
N PRO A 55 -16.12 -8.03 38.79
CA PRO A 55 -15.00 -7.65 39.63
C PRO A 55 -14.59 -6.21 39.30
N ASP A 56 -14.38 -5.43 40.36
CA ASP A 56 -14.01 -4.02 40.22
C ASP A 56 -12.59 -3.93 39.67
N LYS A 57 -12.42 -3.21 38.56
CA LYS A 57 -11.13 -3.13 37.84
C LYS A 57 -10.17 -2.12 38.47
N GLY A 58 -10.58 -1.42 39.54
CA GLY A 58 -9.75 -0.44 40.26
C GLY A 58 -9.47 0.84 39.48
N ILE A 59 -10.11 1.03 38.32
CA ILE A 59 -9.93 2.20 37.44
C ILE A 59 -11.29 2.87 37.28
N GLN A 60 -11.40 4.14 37.67
CA GLN A 60 -12.58 4.96 37.36
C GLN A 60 -12.65 5.21 35.86
N LEU A 61 -13.62 4.59 35.20
CA LEU A 61 -13.91 4.80 33.78
C LEU A 61 -15.08 5.78 33.64
N PHE A 62 -14.82 6.97 33.12
CA PHE A 62 -15.86 7.92 32.76
C PHE A 62 -16.39 7.58 31.36
N CYS A 63 -17.59 7.00 31.27
CA CYS A 63 -18.28 6.79 30.00
C CYS A 63 -19.43 7.80 29.85
N ARG A 64 -19.38 8.62 28.80
CA ARG A 64 -20.44 9.59 28.45
C ARG A 64 -21.32 9.07 27.32
N GLY A 65 -21.58 7.76 27.30
CA GLY A 65 -22.42 7.13 26.28
C GLY A 65 -23.89 7.42 26.56
N THR A 66 -24.54 8.16 25.67
CA THR A 66 -25.99 8.35 25.69
C THR A 66 -26.63 7.42 24.66
N GLN A 67 -27.66 6.68 25.06
CA GLN A 67 -28.51 5.97 24.11
C GLN A 67 -29.47 6.98 23.49
N THR A 68 -29.32 7.25 22.19
CA THR A 68 -30.30 8.02 21.41
C THR A 68 -31.49 7.11 21.10
N ALA A 69 -32.57 7.26 21.86
CA ALA A 69 -33.83 6.56 21.60
C ALA A 69 -34.74 7.40 20.70
N VAL A 70 -35.44 6.73 19.76
CA VAL A 70 -36.54 7.36 19.01
C VAL A 70 -37.82 7.12 19.79
N GLU A 71 -38.25 8.12 20.55
CA GLU A 71 -39.49 8.07 21.31
C GLU A 71 -40.69 8.29 20.38
N LYS A 72 -41.70 7.42 20.48
CA LYS A 72 -42.99 7.57 19.79
C LYS A 72 -44.10 7.52 20.82
N ASN A 73 -44.95 8.54 20.82
CA ASN A 73 -46.12 8.59 21.69
C ASN A 73 -47.22 7.69 21.11
N ALA A 74 -47.62 6.67 21.88
CA ALA A 74 -48.78 5.83 21.58
C ALA A 74 -49.91 6.20 22.54
N GLN A 75 -51.06 6.62 22.00
CA GLN A 75 -52.24 6.93 22.80
C GLN A 75 -53.08 5.68 23.00
N GLN A 76 -53.60 5.47 24.22
CA GLN A 76 -54.53 4.41 24.55
C GLN A 76 -55.85 5.02 25.02
N GLN A 77 -56.97 4.59 24.43
CA GLN A 77 -58.30 5.03 24.82
C GLN A 77 -58.96 3.98 25.74
N THR A 78 -59.47 4.41 26.90
CA THR A 78 -60.26 3.56 27.80
C THR A 78 -61.74 3.53 27.37
N ARG A 79 -62.47 2.47 27.75
CA ARG A 79 -63.90 2.36 27.45
C ARG A 79 -64.68 3.41 28.24
N ASN A 80 -65.43 4.26 27.54
CA ASN A 80 -66.39 5.18 28.16
C ASN A 80 -67.79 4.53 28.12
N THR A 81 -68.48 4.48 29.27
CA THR A 81 -69.84 3.93 29.36
C THR A 81 -70.85 5.04 29.51
N THR A 82 -71.88 5.04 28.68
CA THR A 82 -73.00 5.98 28.75
C THR A 82 -74.30 5.19 28.92
N SER A 83 -75.17 5.62 29.82
CA SER A 83 -76.49 5.03 30.06
C SER A 83 -77.58 6.06 29.81
N THR A 84 -78.66 5.63 29.18
CA THR A 84 -79.85 6.45 28.93
C THR A 84 -81.05 5.83 29.64
N GLN A 85 -81.78 6.62 30.43
CA GLN A 85 -82.99 6.19 31.13
C GLN A 85 -84.22 6.84 30.49
N MET A 86 -85.19 6.04 30.07
CA MET A 86 -86.45 6.56 29.51
C MET A 86 -87.36 7.06 30.64
N THR A 87 -88.07 8.17 30.40
CA THR A 87 -89.11 8.66 31.32
C THR A 87 -90.32 7.73 31.25
N LYS A 88 -90.81 7.27 32.41
CA LYS A 88 -92.02 6.44 32.55
C LYS A 88 -92.83 6.93 33.74
N THR A 89 -94.14 6.77 33.71
CA THR A 89 -95.03 7.08 34.83
C THR A 89 -94.56 6.36 36.10
N GLY A 90 -94.21 7.14 37.14
CA GLY A 90 -93.63 6.64 38.39
C GLY A 90 -92.10 6.68 38.50
N LEU A 91 -91.38 7.07 37.44
CA LEU A 91 -89.91 7.22 37.45
C LEU A 91 -89.51 8.60 36.92
N TYR A 92 -88.90 9.41 37.79
CA TYR A 92 -88.41 10.75 37.45
C TYR A 92 -86.97 10.71 36.91
N VAL A 93 -86.74 11.35 35.77
CA VAL A 93 -85.41 11.59 35.17
C VAL A 93 -85.29 13.09 34.92
N SER A 94 -84.18 13.71 35.31
CA SER A 94 -84.02 15.17 35.21
C SER A 94 -83.51 15.60 33.83
N ASN A 95 -84.25 16.47 33.15
CA ASN A 95 -83.91 16.96 31.81
C ASN A 95 -83.13 18.29 31.83
N MET A 96 -82.64 18.75 32.99
CA MET A 96 -82.08 20.10 33.14
C MET A 96 -80.77 20.32 32.37
N THR A 97 -80.00 19.26 32.14
CA THR A 97 -78.73 19.30 31.39
C THR A 97 -78.89 18.91 29.92
N ASP A 98 -80.11 18.59 29.49
CA ASP A 98 -80.38 18.11 28.14
C ASP A 98 -80.39 19.27 27.14
N LYS A 99 -80.00 18.96 25.90
CA LYS A 99 -79.96 19.92 24.80
C LYS A 99 -80.90 19.48 23.69
N LEU A 100 -81.82 20.35 23.29
CA LEU A 100 -82.64 20.15 22.11
C LEU A 100 -81.84 20.52 20.87
N ILE A 101 -81.68 19.57 19.94
CA ILE A 101 -80.91 19.75 18.71
C ILE A 101 -81.86 19.55 17.53
N THR A 102 -81.84 20.49 16.57
CA THR A 102 -82.55 20.34 15.29
C THR A 102 -81.71 19.49 14.33
N PRO A 103 -82.29 18.47 13.67
CA PRO A 103 -81.53 17.62 12.77
C PRO A 103 -81.09 18.40 11.53
N GLY A 104 -79.80 18.31 11.20
CA GLY A 104 -79.27 18.80 9.93
C GLY A 104 -79.53 17.83 8.77
N LYS A 105 -79.02 18.14 7.58
CA LYS A 105 -79.05 17.22 6.43
C LYS A 105 -78.30 15.94 6.79
N TYR A 106 -78.98 14.80 6.68
CA TYR A 106 -78.34 13.50 6.85
C TYR A 106 -77.42 13.22 5.66
N PHE A 107 -76.19 12.79 5.96
CA PHE A 107 -75.23 12.42 4.93
C PHE A 107 -75.22 10.90 4.82
N THR A 108 -75.66 10.39 3.68
CA THR A 108 -75.74 8.94 3.49
C THR A 108 -74.35 8.32 3.39
N ALA A 109 -74.22 7.04 3.74
CA ALA A 109 -72.96 6.32 3.64
C ALA A 109 -72.40 6.35 2.20
N GLU A 110 -73.27 6.23 1.19
CA GLU A 110 -72.89 6.26 -0.22
C GLU A 110 -72.31 7.63 -0.64
N GLU A 111 -72.95 8.73 -0.25
CA GLU A 111 -72.44 10.09 -0.50
C GLU A 111 -71.10 10.33 0.21
N TYR A 112 -70.92 9.78 1.43
CA TYR A 112 -69.66 9.83 2.17
C TYR A 112 -68.54 9.08 1.46
N HIS A 113 -68.81 7.85 1.01
CA HIS A 113 -67.84 7.05 0.27
C HIS A 113 -67.50 7.68 -1.08
N LYS A 114 -68.48 8.24 -1.80
CA LYS A 114 -68.26 8.95 -3.07
C LYS A 114 -67.36 10.17 -2.88
N ARG A 115 -67.64 11.01 -1.89
CA ARG A 115 -66.81 12.19 -1.57
C ARG A 115 -65.38 11.80 -1.20
N ARG A 116 -65.20 10.70 -0.44
CA ARG A 116 -63.87 10.18 -0.12
C ARG A 116 -63.15 9.68 -1.36
N LEU A 117 -63.83 8.95 -2.25
CA LEU A 117 -63.23 8.45 -3.49
C LEU A 117 -62.73 9.61 -4.38
N GLU A 118 -63.54 10.64 -4.55
CA GLU A 118 -63.17 11.85 -5.29
C GLU A 118 -61.92 12.52 -4.69
N ALA A 119 -61.88 12.68 -3.37
CA ALA A 119 -60.72 13.24 -2.67
C ALA A 119 -59.47 12.36 -2.81
N VAL A 120 -59.61 11.03 -2.72
CA VAL A 120 -58.51 10.07 -2.89
C VAL A 120 -57.94 10.13 -4.30
N ILE A 121 -58.79 10.21 -5.33
CA ILE A 121 -58.34 10.33 -6.74
C ILE A 121 -57.49 11.61 -6.91
N VAL A 122 -57.92 12.73 -6.32
CA VAL A 122 -57.16 13.98 -6.36
C VAL A 122 -55.80 13.82 -5.68
N ILE A 123 -55.75 13.25 -4.47
CA ILE A 123 -54.49 13.00 -3.74
C ILE A 123 -53.57 12.09 -4.55
N GLN A 124 -54.09 10.99 -5.09
CA GLN A 124 -53.32 10.05 -5.91
C GLN A 124 -52.76 10.70 -7.17
N LYS A 125 -53.53 11.57 -7.84
CA LYS A 125 -53.07 12.32 -9.02
C LYS A 125 -51.89 13.23 -8.68
N TYR A 126 -51.99 14.00 -7.60
CA TYR A 126 -50.89 14.87 -7.15
C TYR A 126 -49.68 14.07 -6.67
N PHE A 127 -49.90 12.97 -5.95
CA PHE A 127 -48.81 12.09 -5.51
C PHE A 127 -48.06 11.47 -6.69
N ARG A 128 -48.76 10.95 -7.70
CA ARG A 128 -48.13 10.41 -8.92
C ARG A 128 -47.30 11.48 -9.65
N ARG A 129 -47.82 12.71 -9.77
CA ARG A 129 -47.08 13.84 -10.35
C ARG A 129 -45.83 14.17 -9.55
N TRP A 130 -45.95 14.30 -8.22
CA TRP A 130 -44.83 14.57 -7.33
C TRP A 130 -43.78 13.48 -7.40
N HIS A 131 -44.19 12.20 -7.35
CA HIS A 131 -43.29 11.05 -7.43
C HIS A 131 -42.54 11.02 -8.77
N ALA A 132 -43.21 11.27 -9.89
CA ALA A 132 -42.56 11.35 -11.19
C ALA A 132 -41.55 12.52 -11.25
N ALA A 133 -41.90 13.70 -10.72
CA ALA A 133 -41.00 14.84 -10.67
C ALA A 133 -39.77 14.57 -9.78
N TYR A 134 -39.99 13.97 -8.61
CA TYR A 134 -38.92 13.56 -7.68
C TYR A 134 -37.98 12.53 -8.31
N LEU A 135 -38.53 11.51 -8.99
CA LEU A 135 -37.73 10.51 -9.70
C LEU A 135 -36.88 11.14 -10.81
N VAL A 136 -37.46 12.04 -11.62
CA VAL A 136 -36.71 12.76 -12.66
C VAL A 136 -35.62 13.65 -12.05
N GLN A 137 -35.88 14.32 -10.93
CA GLN A 137 -34.86 15.10 -10.21
C GLN A 137 -33.71 14.21 -9.75
N ASN A 138 -34.01 13.08 -9.10
CA ASN A 138 -32.99 12.11 -8.68
C ASN A 138 -32.16 11.60 -9.87
N LEU A 139 -32.79 11.26 -11.00
CA LEU A 139 -32.07 10.82 -12.21
C LEU A 139 -31.19 11.94 -12.79
N LYS A 140 -31.65 13.19 -12.76
CA LYS A 140 -30.83 14.35 -13.18
C LYS A 140 -29.62 14.54 -12.27
N GLU A 141 -29.79 14.41 -10.96
CA GLU A 141 -28.69 14.51 -10.00
C GLU A 141 -27.68 13.36 -10.18
N GLN A 142 -28.16 12.13 -10.36
CA GLN A 142 -27.31 10.98 -10.68
C GLN A 142 -26.53 11.18 -11.98
N ARG A 143 -27.17 11.68 -13.04
CA ARG A 143 -26.49 12.03 -14.29
C ARG A 143 -25.44 13.12 -14.08
N ARG A 144 -25.75 14.17 -13.33
CA ARG A 144 -24.81 15.26 -13.02
C ARG A 144 -23.60 14.74 -12.26
N LEU A 145 -23.81 13.90 -11.24
CA LEU A 145 -22.73 13.29 -10.46
C LEU A 145 -21.85 12.40 -11.35
N ARG A 146 -22.45 11.57 -12.21
CA ARG A 146 -21.71 10.73 -13.15
C ARG A 146 -20.85 11.55 -14.11
N LEU A 147 -21.42 12.57 -14.76
CA LEU A 147 -20.68 13.44 -15.67
C LEU A 147 -19.54 14.21 -14.96
N ALA A 148 -19.75 14.63 -13.71
CA ALA A 148 -18.71 15.28 -12.91
C ALA A 148 -17.58 14.31 -12.55
N GLN A 149 -17.90 13.04 -12.24
CA GLN A 149 -16.91 11.99 -12.02
C GLN A 149 -16.11 11.70 -13.28
N GLU A 150 -16.79 11.48 -14.43
CA GLU A 150 -16.14 11.26 -15.73
C GLU A 150 -15.19 12.41 -16.09
N ALA A 151 -15.62 13.67 -15.93
CA ALA A 151 -14.77 14.84 -16.18
C ALA A 151 -13.57 14.94 -15.22
N GLN A 152 -13.75 14.57 -13.95
CA GLN A 152 -12.67 14.56 -12.97
C GLN A 152 -11.65 13.45 -13.25
N GLU A 153 -12.11 12.26 -13.64
CA GLU A 153 -11.26 11.15 -14.07
C GLU A 153 -10.47 11.51 -15.33
N GLU A 154 -11.10 12.14 -16.34
CA GLU A 154 -10.40 12.63 -17.53
C GLU A 154 -9.31 13.66 -17.19
N LEU A 155 -9.60 14.59 -16.28
CA LEU A 155 -8.62 15.57 -15.83
C LEU A 155 -7.45 14.91 -15.10
N GLN A 156 -7.74 13.94 -14.21
CA GLN A 156 -6.70 13.16 -13.53
C GLN A 156 -5.82 12.40 -14.52
N LYS A 157 -6.40 11.75 -15.54
CA LYS A 157 -5.64 11.07 -16.59
C LYS A 157 -4.72 12.02 -17.35
N LYS A 158 -5.17 13.24 -17.66
CA LYS A 158 -4.33 14.27 -18.31
C LYS A 158 -3.15 14.67 -17.41
N LEU A 159 -3.42 14.98 -16.14
CA LEU A 159 -2.39 15.35 -15.17
C LEU A 159 -1.37 14.22 -14.96
N GLU A 160 -1.83 12.96 -14.85
CA GLU A 160 -0.93 11.81 -14.73
C GLU A 160 -0.06 11.60 -15.98
N LYS A 161 -0.60 11.84 -17.18
CA LYS A 161 0.18 11.80 -18.44
C LYS A 161 1.23 12.89 -18.46
N GLU A 162 0.86 14.12 -18.12
CA GLU A 162 1.79 15.26 -18.03
C GLU A 162 2.89 14.99 -17.00
N GLU A 163 2.54 14.50 -15.81
CA GLU A 163 3.52 14.18 -14.78
C GLU A 163 4.49 13.07 -15.22
N LYS A 164 4.01 12.05 -15.94
CA LYS A 164 4.88 11.01 -16.52
C LYS A 164 5.85 11.59 -17.55
N LEU A 165 5.38 12.46 -18.45
CA LEU A 165 6.22 13.13 -19.43
C LEU A 165 7.30 13.99 -18.75
N ILE A 166 6.93 14.72 -17.69
CA ILE A 166 7.88 15.50 -16.88
C ILE A 166 8.93 14.57 -16.25
N ARG A 167 8.52 13.46 -15.64
CA ARG A 167 9.45 12.50 -15.02
C ARG A 167 10.40 11.86 -16.06
N GLU A 168 9.92 11.53 -17.25
CA GLU A 168 10.78 11.04 -18.33
C GLU A 168 11.80 12.08 -18.76
N TYR A 169 11.35 13.33 -18.93
CA TYR A 169 12.24 14.42 -19.25
C TYR A 169 13.29 14.66 -18.16
N GLU A 170 12.90 14.61 -16.88
CA GLU A 170 13.81 14.71 -15.74
C GLU A 170 14.84 13.58 -15.72
N LYS A 171 14.44 12.34 -16.04
CA LYS A 171 15.37 11.19 -16.15
C LYS A 171 16.41 11.39 -17.24
N LYS A 172 16.03 12.03 -18.36
CA LYS A 172 16.97 12.35 -19.44
C LYS A 172 17.91 13.49 -19.05
N LEU A 173 17.43 14.51 -18.35
CA LEU A 173 18.25 15.63 -17.88
C LEU A 173 19.26 15.21 -16.81
N ASN A 174 18.85 14.38 -15.86
CA ASN A 174 19.66 14.00 -14.71
C ASN A 174 19.65 12.47 -14.52
N PRO A 175 20.30 11.71 -15.41
CA PRO A 175 20.31 10.24 -15.34
C PRO A 175 21.07 9.78 -14.10
N LYS A 176 20.43 8.92 -13.28
CA LYS A 176 21.04 8.42 -12.03
C LYS A 176 21.05 6.90 -11.98
N THR A 177 20.00 6.28 -12.46
CA THR A 177 19.85 4.82 -12.45
C THR A 177 20.38 4.22 -13.75
N ARG A 178 20.64 2.91 -13.74
CA ARG A 178 21.06 2.19 -14.96
C ARG A 178 20.01 2.30 -16.06
N GLU A 179 18.74 2.31 -15.68
CA GLU A 179 17.60 2.41 -16.60
C GLU A 179 17.54 3.78 -17.28
N ASP A 180 17.88 4.85 -16.56
CA ASP A 180 17.94 6.19 -17.15
C ASP A 180 19.03 6.26 -18.23
N PHE A 181 20.20 5.63 -17.99
CA PHE A 181 21.26 5.56 -18.99
C PHE A 181 20.90 4.68 -20.18
N GLU A 182 20.19 3.57 -19.95
CA GLU A 182 19.68 2.71 -21.02
C GLU A 182 18.70 3.46 -21.93
N LEU A 183 17.83 4.30 -21.36
CA LEU A 183 16.94 5.18 -22.12
C LEU A 183 17.74 6.18 -22.98
N LEU A 184 18.79 6.79 -22.43
CA LEU A 184 19.64 7.73 -23.17
C LEU A 184 20.38 7.06 -24.33
N TYR A 185 20.93 5.86 -24.14
CA TYR A 185 21.56 5.10 -25.22
C TYR A 185 20.55 4.69 -26.29
N HIS A 186 19.32 4.36 -25.91
CA HIS A 186 18.26 4.04 -26.85
C HIS A 186 17.81 5.25 -27.67
N ASP A 187 17.62 6.41 -27.03
CA ASP A 187 17.30 7.66 -27.72
C ASP A 187 18.42 8.06 -28.70
N LEU A 188 19.69 7.88 -28.29
CA LEU A 188 20.85 8.10 -29.17
C LEU A 188 20.79 7.18 -30.40
N GLU A 189 20.46 5.91 -30.21
CA GLU A 189 20.35 4.95 -31.30
C GLU A 189 19.21 5.29 -32.28
N LEU A 190 18.05 5.69 -31.76
CA LEU A 190 16.93 6.16 -32.59
C LEU A 190 17.33 7.38 -33.42
N TRP A 191 17.96 8.37 -32.78
CA TRP A 191 18.47 9.56 -33.47
C TRP A 191 19.51 9.20 -34.55
N MET A 192 20.43 8.28 -34.25
CA MET A 192 21.42 7.79 -35.22
C MET A 192 20.76 7.13 -36.43
N GLN A 193 19.72 6.32 -36.22
CA GLN A 193 18.97 5.68 -37.30
C GLN A 193 18.24 6.71 -38.17
N GLU A 194 17.53 7.66 -37.55
CA GLU A 194 16.81 8.73 -38.25
C GLU A 194 17.75 9.60 -39.10
N GLU A 195 18.86 10.06 -38.53
CA GLU A 195 19.80 10.93 -39.23
C GLU A 195 20.59 10.18 -40.31
N THR A 196 20.94 8.91 -40.05
CA THR A 196 21.54 8.03 -41.07
C THR A 196 20.59 7.84 -42.26
N GLU A 197 19.31 7.58 -42.01
CA GLU A 197 18.30 7.49 -43.07
C GLU A 197 18.16 8.80 -43.84
N ARG A 198 18.11 9.94 -43.14
CA ARG A 198 18.04 11.26 -43.76
C ARG A 198 19.24 11.54 -44.65
N ILE A 199 20.47 11.28 -44.19
CA ILE A 199 21.70 11.43 -44.97
C ILE A 199 21.68 10.51 -46.19
N ASN A 200 21.26 9.25 -46.02
CA ASN A 200 21.18 8.29 -47.11
C ASN A 200 20.16 8.69 -48.19
N ARG A 201 19.07 9.36 -47.81
CA ARG A 201 18.05 9.88 -48.74
C ARG A 201 18.48 11.16 -49.46
N THR A 202 19.29 12.00 -48.82
CA THR A 202 19.61 13.36 -49.30
C THR A 202 20.95 13.47 -50.04
N LEU A 203 21.95 12.68 -49.66
CA LEU A 203 23.33 12.80 -50.14
C LEU A 203 23.83 11.51 -50.79
N THR A 204 24.66 11.65 -51.81
CA THR A 204 25.28 10.52 -52.52
C THR A 204 26.79 10.70 -52.66
N GLY A 205 27.52 9.60 -52.84
CA GLY A 205 28.96 9.60 -53.11
C GLY A 205 29.81 10.14 -51.95
N GLY A 206 30.80 10.99 -52.25
CA GLY A 206 31.75 11.51 -51.27
C GLY A 206 31.10 12.42 -50.20
N LYS A 207 30.09 13.21 -50.57
CA LYS A 207 29.36 14.08 -49.62
C LYS A 207 28.61 13.27 -48.57
N ARG A 208 28.02 12.14 -48.96
CA ARG A 208 27.38 11.20 -48.02
C ARG A 208 28.38 10.64 -47.01
N LYS A 209 29.55 10.21 -47.47
CA LYS A 209 30.59 9.66 -46.59
C LYS A 209 31.09 10.71 -45.59
N ALA A 210 31.29 11.95 -46.03
CA ALA A 210 31.67 13.05 -45.14
C ALA A 210 30.59 13.36 -44.09
N ALA A 211 29.31 13.38 -44.49
CA ALA A 211 28.20 13.60 -43.55
C ALA A 211 28.05 12.45 -42.54
N LEU A 212 28.19 11.19 -42.97
CA LEU A 212 28.19 10.03 -42.06
C LEU A 212 29.37 10.04 -41.09
N PHE A 213 30.53 10.53 -41.54
CA PHE A 213 31.69 10.69 -40.65
C PHE A 213 31.45 11.77 -39.59
N ALA A 214 30.91 12.93 -39.97
CA ALA A 214 30.53 13.97 -39.02
C ALA A 214 29.46 13.48 -38.02
N LEU A 215 28.47 12.71 -38.48
CA LEU A 215 27.47 12.09 -37.60
C LEU A 215 28.11 11.13 -36.59
N LEU A 216 29.10 10.35 -37.01
CA LEU A 216 29.86 9.47 -36.13
C LEU A 216 30.68 10.24 -35.09
N GLU A 217 31.26 11.39 -35.47
CA GLU A 217 31.96 12.27 -34.52
C GLU A 217 30.98 12.78 -33.45
N GLU A 218 29.80 13.27 -33.85
CA GLU A 218 28.75 13.70 -32.92
C GLU A 218 28.31 12.56 -31.99
N GLU A 219 28.13 11.34 -32.52
CA GLU A 219 27.82 10.15 -31.71
C GLU A 219 28.89 9.91 -30.64
N THR A 220 30.17 9.98 -31.00
CA THR A 220 31.27 9.73 -30.07
C THR A 220 31.33 10.77 -28.94
N GLU A 221 31.04 12.04 -29.24
CA GLU A 221 30.94 13.10 -28.25
C GLU A 221 29.77 12.88 -27.28
N LEU A 222 28.61 12.49 -27.80
CA LEU A 222 27.43 12.16 -26.98
C LEU A 222 27.68 10.95 -26.08
N ILE A 223 28.32 9.89 -26.59
CA ILE A 223 28.71 8.72 -25.79
C ILE A 223 29.69 9.12 -24.69
N ALA A 224 30.68 9.98 -24.99
CA ALA A 224 31.62 10.47 -24.00
C ALA A 224 30.91 11.29 -22.90
N CYS A 225 29.95 12.13 -23.28
CA CYS A 225 29.11 12.89 -22.36
C CYS A 225 28.28 11.96 -21.45
N ILE A 226 27.60 10.97 -22.02
CA ILE A 226 26.85 9.95 -21.27
C ILE A 226 27.78 9.22 -20.29
N GLY A 227 28.99 8.86 -20.74
CA GLY A 227 30.03 8.24 -19.91
C GLY A 227 30.39 9.11 -18.70
N MET A 228 30.56 10.42 -18.88
CA MET A 228 30.83 11.36 -17.79
C MET A 228 29.67 11.45 -16.79
N HIS A 229 28.43 11.53 -17.28
CA HIS A 229 27.26 11.48 -16.41
C HIS A 229 27.17 10.16 -15.62
N LYS A 230 27.51 9.03 -16.26
CA LYS A 230 27.56 7.71 -15.60
C LYS A 230 28.59 7.67 -14.49
N LEU A 231 29.76 8.28 -14.68
CA LEU A 231 30.78 8.40 -13.63
C LEU A 231 30.30 9.24 -12.44
N ASN A 232 29.72 10.41 -12.70
CA ASN A 232 29.20 11.30 -11.66
C ASN A 232 28.07 10.63 -10.87
N ALA A 233 27.10 10.03 -11.57
CA ALA A 233 26.01 9.28 -10.97
C ALA A 233 26.51 8.10 -10.13
N ASN A 234 27.53 7.38 -10.61
CA ASN A 234 28.14 6.28 -9.84
C ASN A 234 28.79 6.77 -8.55
N LEU A 235 29.49 7.91 -8.55
CA LEU A 235 30.07 8.49 -7.34
C LEU A 235 28.99 8.86 -6.31
N GLU A 236 27.91 9.52 -6.73
CA GLU A 236 26.78 9.85 -5.85
C GLU A 236 26.08 8.59 -5.34
N ASN A 237 25.82 7.62 -6.23
CA ASN A 237 25.16 6.37 -5.89
C ASN A 237 25.99 5.53 -4.93
N GLN A 238 27.32 5.53 -5.06
CA GLN A 238 28.22 4.88 -4.10
C GLN A 238 28.08 5.50 -2.70
N GLN A 239 28.06 6.84 -2.59
CA GLN A 239 27.85 7.52 -1.31
C GLN A 239 26.48 7.19 -0.70
N LYS A 240 25.41 7.23 -1.50
CA LYS A 240 24.06 6.83 -1.07
C LYS A 240 24.02 5.36 -0.64
N ALA A 241 24.67 4.46 -1.37
CA ALA A 241 24.73 3.05 -1.05
C ALA A 241 25.48 2.78 0.27
N ILE A 242 26.56 3.52 0.54
CA ILE A 242 27.28 3.46 1.81
C ILE A 242 26.37 3.90 2.96
N LEU A 243 25.71 5.06 2.84
CA LEU A 243 24.80 5.55 3.88
C LEU A 243 23.59 4.63 4.08
N HIS A 244 23.05 4.06 3.01
CA HIS A 244 21.98 3.07 3.08
C HIS A 244 22.43 1.80 3.80
N PHE A 245 23.63 1.29 3.47
CA PHE A 245 24.23 0.13 4.14
C PHE A 245 24.41 0.37 5.64
N LEU A 246 25.02 1.50 6.02
CA LEU A 246 25.21 1.88 7.41
C LEU A 246 23.87 2.11 8.13
N GLY A 247 22.91 2.73 7.45
CA GLY A 247 21.54 2.87 7.94
C GLY A 247 20.87 1.53 8.22
N LYS A 248 21.13 0.51 7.39
CA LYS A 248 20.63 -0.86 7.62
C LYS A 248 21.29 -1.52 8.83
N CYS A 249 22.58 -1.29 9.07
CA CYS A 249 23.26 -1.74 10.29
C CYS A 249 22.67 -1.08 11.56
N ALA A 250 22.22 0.17 11.43
CA ALA A 250 21.65 0.95 12.52
C ALA A 250 20.15 0.68 12.78
N GLN A 251 19.48 -0.13 11.96
CA GLN A 251 18.05 -0.38 12.10
C GLN A 251 17.73 -1.28 13.31
N PRO A 252 16.66 -0.96 14.07
CA PRO A 252 16.16 -1.85 15.12
C PRO A 252 15.60 -3.14 14.51
N ARG A 253 15.57 -4.21 15.30
CA ARG A 253 14.89 -5.45 14.88
C ARG A 253 13.39 -5.22 14.90
N ARG A 254 12.72 -5.58 13.79
CA ARG A 254 11.27 -5.44 13.62
C ARG A 254 10.62 -6.79 13.41
N TRP A 255 9.55 -7.07 14.15
CA TRP A 255 8.71 -8.25 13.93
C TRP A 255 7.25 -7.91 14.16
N LYS A 256 6.35 -8.65 13.51
CA LYS A 256 4.92 -8.57 13.79
C LYS A 256 4.64 -9.40 15.03
N ALA A 257 4.14 -8.75 16.08
CA ALA A 257 3.63 -9.44 17.26
C ALA A 257 2.36 -10.23 16.91
N PHE A 258 1.95 -11.14 17.80
CA PHE A 258 0.70 -11.91 17.66
C PHE A 258 -0.53 -11.01 17.44
N ASP A 259 -0.51 -9.79 18.00
CA ASP A 259 -1.58 -8.78 17.88
C ASP A 259 -1.59 -8.05 16.52
N GLY A 260 -0.74 -8.46 15.56
CA GLY A 260 -0.59 -7.82 14.24
C GLY A 260 0.16 -6.49 14.23
N LYS A 261 0.49 -5.94 15.41
CA LYS A 261 1.30 -4.72 15.57
C LYS A 261 2.78 -5.01 15.30
N ILE A 262 3.46 -4.08 14.64
CA ILE A 262 4.92 -4.16 14.43
C ILE A 262 5.60 -3.65 15.71
N THR A 263 6.42 -4.49 16.34
CA THR A 263 7.25 -4.12 17.49
C THR A 263 8.68 -3.91 17.01
N GLU A 264 9.32 -2.84 17.48
CA GLU A 264 10.72 -2.52 17.19
C GLU A 264 11.55 -2.65 18.47
N MET A 265 12.73 -3.27 18.39
CA MET A 265 13.65 -3.41 19.52
C MET A 265 15.08 -3.10 19.10
N ASP A 266 15.71 -2.22 19.88
CA ASP A 266 17.14 -1.95 19.77
C ASP A 266 17.94 -2.99 20.56
N THR A 267 18.85 -3.64 19.85
CA THR A 267 19.85 -4.54 20.40
C THR A 267 21.15 -3.78 20.67
N PRO A 268 22.05 -4.27 21.55
CA PRO A 268 23.39 -3.70 21.68
C PRO A 268 24.11 -3.56 20.32
N ASN A 269 23.90 -4.53 19.43
CA ASN A 269 24.50 -4.51 18.09
C ASN A 269 23.90 -3.42 17.19
N SER A 270 22.59 -3.15 17.25
CA SER A 270 21.98 -2.06 16.47
C SER A 270 22.31 -0.69 17.06
N LEU A 271 22.47 -0.57 18.38
CA LEU A 271 22.98 0.64 19.03
C LEU A 271 24.42 0.94 18.59
N ARG A 272 25.31 -0.06 18.62
CA ARG A 272 26.67 0.08 18.08
C ARG A 272 26.67 0.49 16.60
N GLY A 273 25.76 -0.08 15.80
CA GLY A 273 25.56 0.33 14.41
C GLY A 273 25.14 1.80 14.26
N LYS A 274 24.29 2.32 15.15
CA LYS A 274 23.89 3.74 15.19
C LYS A 274 25.07 4.64 15.55
N GLU A 275 25.83 4.30 16.60
CA GLU A 275 27.03 5.05 17.01
C GLU A 275 28.03 5.18 15.87
N LEU A 276 28.37 4.07 15.20
CA LEU A 276 29.31 4.06 14.08
C LEU A 276 28.79 4.85 12.87
N LEU A 277 27.48 4.81 12.60
CA LEU A 277 26.85 5.61 11.55
C LEU A 277 26.93 7.11 11.85
N GLU A 278 26.69 7.51 13.10
CA GLU A 278 26.78 8.91 13.52
C GLU A 278 28.21 9.43 13.39
N ILE A 279 29.20 8.67 13.86
CA ILE A 279 30.62 9.02 13.69
C ILE A 279 30.97 9.14 12.20
N TYR A 280 30.52 8.21 11.36
CA TYR A 280 30.78 8.26 9.92
C TYR A 280 30.19 9.51 9.27
N ARG A 281 28.95 9.89 9.64
CA ARG A 281 28.32 11.12 9.18
C ARG A 281 29.12 12.33 9.61
N SER A 282 29.49 12.42 10.89
CA SER A 282 30.26 13.54 11.44
C SER A 282 31.62 13.73 10.77
N ILE A 283 32.33 12.64 10.43
CA ILE A 283 33.61 12.73 9.72
C ILE A 283 33.41 13.17 8.26
N ASN A 284 32.29 12.81 7.65
CA ASN A 284 32.00 13.14 6.24
C ASN A 284 31.33 14.52 6.05
N THR A 285 30.88 15.16 7.14
CA THR A 285 30.34 16.54 7.09
C THR A 285 31.43 17.51 6.63
N LYS A 286 31.10 18.32 5.62
CA LYS A 286 31.97 19.38 5.11
C LYS A 286 31.75 20.67 5.90
N ASP A 287 32.75 21.54 5.88
CA ASP A 287 32.65 22.92 6.40
C ASP A 287 32.29 23.00 7.89
N ILE A 288 32.88 22.12 8.71
CA ILE A 288 32.76 22.18 10.18
C ILE A 288 33.91 22.96 10.80
N PRO A 289 33.68 23.73 11.88
CA PRO A 289 34.72 24.50 12.53
C PRO A 289 35.81 23.58 13.08
N LYS A 290 37.06 24.09 13.15
CA LYS A 290 38.26 23.32 13.52
C LYS A 290 38.09 22.58 14.85
N ASP A 291 37.51 23.22 15.86
CA ASP A 291 37.33 22.63 17.19
C ASP A 291 36.34 21.47 17.19
N GLU A 292 35.25 21.59 16.42
CA GLU A 292 34.30 20.48 16.21
C GLU A 292 34.93 19.36 15.38
N ARG A 293 35.77 19.67 14.40
CA ARG A 293 36.51 18.64 13.66
C ARG A 293 37.43 17.85 14.57
N ILE A 294 38.18 18.54 15.43
CA ILE A 294 39.09 17.89 16.39
C ILE A 294 38.29 17.02 17.36
N SER A 295 37.14 17.50 17.87
CA SER A 295 36.31 16.69 18.78
C SER A 295 35.79 15.41 18.10
N VAL A 296 35.32 15.50 16.86
CA VAL A 296 34.89 14.34 16.06
C VAL A 296 36.04 13.35 15.83
N LEU A 297 37.24 13.85 15.50
CA LEU A 297 38.43 13.02 15.31
C LEU A 297 38.88 12.33 16.60
N LEU A 298 38.76 13.00 17.74
CA LEU A 298 39.02 12.39 19.04
C LEU A 298 38.00 11.31 19.36
N THR A 299 36.70 11.55 19.14
CA THR A 299 35.65 10.52 19.30
C THR A 299 35.96 9.30 18.44
N LEU A 300 36.30 9.50 17.16
CA LEU A 300 36.72 8.42 16.27
C LEU A 300 37.93 7.66 16.83
N LYS A 301 38.98 8.38 17.27
CA LYS A 301 40.18 7.78 17.85
C LYS A 301 39.86 6.90 19.06
N TRP A 302 38.98 7.36 19.95
CA TRP A 302 38.56 6.59 21.12
C TRP A 302 37.79 5.32 20.72
N THR A 303 36.83 5.42 19.80
CA THR A 303 36.04 4.24 19.37
C THR A 303 36.84 3.17 18.66
N VAL A 304 37.89 3.57 17.94
CA VAL A 304 38.73 2.65 17.15
C VAL A 304 39.81 1.99 18.03
N LYS A 305 40.24 2.65 19.10
CA LYS A 305 41.20 2.12 20.08
C LYS A 305 40.65 0.95 20.92
N GLU A 306 39.36 0.68 20.86
CA GLU A 306 38.76 -0.51 21.50
C GLU A 306 39.32 -1.83 20.92
N HIS A 307 39.89 -1.80 19.71
CA HIS A 307 40.48 -2.96 19.06
C HIS A 307 41.90 -2.67 18.57
N GLU A 308 42.84 -3.54 18.91
CA GLU A 308 44.24 -3.43 18.49
C GLU A 308 44.50 -4.29 17.24
N CYS A 309 44.60 -3.66 16.08
CA CYS A 309 45.00 -4.31 14.83
C CYS A 309 45.64 -3.32 13.86
N LYS A 310 46.29 -3.82 12.80
CA LYS A 310 46.98 -2.97 11.81
C LYS A 310 46.08 -1.88 11.20
N LEU A 311 44.80 -2.19 10.99
CA LEU A 311 43.82 -1.23 10.45
C LEU A 311 43.57 -0.07 11.44
N THR A 312 43.43 -0.38 12.73
CA THR A 312 43.16 0.63 13.77
C THR A 312 44.41 1.46 14.06
N GLU A 313 45.60 0.85 14.05
CA GLU A 313 46.89 1.56 14.15
C GLU A 313 47.07 2.59 13.01
N GLU A 314 46.83 2.19 11.76
CA GLU A 314 46.91 3.08 10.61
C GLU A 314 45.89 4.22 10.71
N LEU A 315 44.65 3.90 11.10
CA LEU A 315 43.61 4.91 11.26
C LEU A 315 43.97 5.92 12.35
N VAL A 316 44.46 5.47 13.50
CA VAL A 316 44.91 6.33 14.60
C VAL A 316 46.07 7.23 14.16
N ALA A 317 47.06 6.69 13.44
CA ALA A 317 48.18 7.49 12.93
C ALA A 317 47.72 8.59 11.95
N LEU A 318 46.74 8.30 11.09
CA LEU A 318 46.18 9.29 10.17
C LEU A 318 45.33 10.34 10.88
N ILE A 319 44.59 9.96 11.92
CA ILE A 319 43.84 10.89 12.77
C ILE A 319 44.81 11.85 13.47
N ASP A 320 45.87 11.33 14.08
CA ASP A 320 46.87 12.14 14.77
C ASP A 320 47.58 13.10 13.82
N ARG A 321 47.84 12.65 12.59
CA ARG A 321 48.34 13.52 11.52
C ARG A 321 47.35 14.60 11.12
N GLU A 322 46.04 14.32 11.02
CA GLU A 322 45.04 15.35 10.71
C GLU A 322 44.97 16.38 11.83
N ILE A 323 44.97 15.95 13.10
CA ILE A 323 44.95 16.84 14.27
C ILE A 323 46.18 17.76 14.27
N ASP A 324 47.40 17.22 14.10
CA ASP A 324 48.63 18.02 14.05
C ASP A 324 48.62 19.05 12.90
N LEU A 325 48.14 18.66 11.71
CA LEU A 325 48.03 19.57 10.57
C LEU A 325 46.96 20.66 10.79
N LEU A 326 45.86 20.35 11.49
CA LEU A 326 44.85 21.32 11.87
C LEU A 326 45.38 22.32 12.89
N SER A 327 46.14 21.85 13.90
CA SER A 327 46.81 22.71 14.89
C SER A 327 47.83 23.65 14.26
N ARG A 328 48.41 23.28 13.11
CA ARG A 328 49.33 24.12 12.31
C ARG A 328 48.61 25.00 11.27
N GLU A 329 47.28 25.06 11.31
CA GLU A 329 46.45 25.88 10.43
C GLU A 329 46.63 25.62 8.92
N VAL A 330 46.90 24.36 8.55
CA VAL A 330 46.96 23.97 7.14
C VAL A 330 45.59 24.18 6.47
N LYS A 331 45.60 24.74 5.26
CA LYS A 331 44.39 24.98 4.47
C LYS A 331 43.62 23.67 4.23
N GLU A 332 42.29 23.74 4.35
CA GLU A 332 41.42 22.56 4.25
C GLU A 332 41.51 21.82 2.91
N CYS A 333 41.71 22.53 1.80
CA CYS A 333 41.88 21.93 0.48
C CYS A 333 43.07 20.96 0.42
N ASN A 334 44.12 21.17 1.22
CA ASN A 334 45.28 20.29 1.29
C ASN A 334 45.03 19.03 2.13
N LEU A 335 43.96 19.01 2.92
CA LEU A 335 43.59 17.89 3.80
C LEU A 335 42.60 16.93 3.13
N GLU A 336 42.07 17.23 1.94
CA GLU A 336 41.05 16.41 1.28
C GLU A 336 41.47 14.95 1.08
N GLY A 337 42.71 14.72 0.64
CA GLY A 337 43.24 13.37 0.43
C GLY A 337 43.35 12.58 1.75
N LEU A 338 43.80 13.24 2.83
CA LEU A 338 43.92 12.66 4.16
C LEU A 338 42.52 12.32 4.72
N ARG A 339 41.57 13.26 4.64
CA ARG A 339 40.18 13.09 5.06
C ARG A 339 39.51 11.93 4.31
N LYS A 340 39.68 11.84 2.98
CA LYS A 340 39.16 10.72 2.17
C LYS A 340 39.75 9.38 2.62
N ARG A 341 41.05 9.32 2.93
CA ARG A 341 41.71 8.10 3.42
C ARG A 341 41.17 7.68 4.79
N ILE A 342 41.04 8.61 5.73
CA ILE A 342 40.44 8.35 7.06
C ILE A 342 39.00 7.83 6.91
N CYS A 343 38.16 8.49 6.12
CA CYS A 343 36.79 8.03 5.86
C CYS A 343 36.74 6.62 5.24
N THR A 344 37.66 6.32 4.33
CA THR A 344 37.69 5.02 3.62
C THR A 344 38.13 3.90 4.56
N LEU A 345 39.18 4.11 5.35
CA LEU A 345 39.65 3.14 6.34
C LEU A 345 38.65 2.96 7.48
N PHE A 346 37.99 4.03 7.92
CA PHE A 346 36.91 3.91 8.90
C PHE A 346 35.70 3.15 8.32
N LEU A 347 35.36 3.34 7.06
CA LEU A 347 34.33 2.52 6.41
C LEU A 347 34.73 1.04 6.34
N GLN A 348 36.01 0.74 6.11
CA GLN A 348 36.52 -0.63 6.17
C GLN A 348 36.39 -1.21 7.59
N TYR A 349 36.73 -0.43 8.61
CA TYR A 349 36.54 -0.79 10.01
C TYR A 349 35.06 -1.11 10.30
N ILE A 350 34.12 -0.25 9.90
CA ILE A 350 32.69 -0.48 10.12
C ILE A 350 32.18 -1.73 9.38
N LYS A 351 32.77 -2.09 8.24
CA LYS A 351 32.37 -3.28 7.45
C LYS A 351 32.92 -4.59 8.00
N THR A 352 33.82 -4.56 8.97
CA THR A 352 34.37 -5.77 9.59
C THR A 352 33.41 -6.28 10.67
N PRO A 353 32.90 -7.53 10.57
CA PRO A 353 31.96 -8.09 11.54
C PRO A 353 32.44 -8.10 13.00
N GLU A 354 33.76 -8.18 13.21
CA GLU A 354 34.38 -8.13 14.54
C GLU A 354 34.12 -6.81 15.25
N PHE A 355 34.08 -5.69 14.51
CA PHE A 355 33.88 -4.35 15.06
C PHE A 355 32.42 -3.89 14.97
N ASN A 356 31.67 -4.45 14.01
CA ASN A 356 30.24 -4.21 13.84
C ASN A 356 29.48 -5.53 13.61
N PRO A 357 28.98 -6.16 14.68
CA PRO A 357 28.32 -7.46 14.59
C PRO A 357 27.08 -7.50 13.67
N GLN A 358 26.39 -6.37 13.47
CA GLN A 358 25.23 -6.32 12.55
C GLN A 358 25.61 -6.59 11.09
N VAL A 359 26.87 -6.36 10.72
CA VAL A 359 27.33 -6.54 9.34
C VAL A 359 27.38 -8.01 8.94
N ALA A 360 27.58 -8.94 9.89
CA ALA A 360 27.63 -10.38 9.61
C ALA A 360 26.39 -10.88 8.83
N GLY A 361 25.20 -10.38 9.17
CA GLY A 361 23.95 -10.73 8.47
C GLY A 361 23.69 -9.96 7.17
N LEU A 362 24.52 -8.98 6.84
CA LEU A 362 24.38 -8.12 5.65
C LEU A 362 25.43 -8.42 4.57
N ILE A 363 26.50 -9.13 4.91
CA ILE A 363 27.52 -9.55 3.94
C ILE A 363 26.91 -10.61 3.01
N LYS A 364 27.02 -10.37 1.70
CA LYS A 364 26.52 -11.28 0.65
C LYS A 364 27.35 -12.55 0.51
N VAL A 365 28.61 -12.52 0.92
CA VAL A 365 29.56 -13.63 0.83
C VAL A 365 29.44 -14.46 2.12
N PRO A 366 29.02 -15.73 2.03
CA PRO A 366 29.07 -16.65 3.17
C PRO A 366 30.46 -16.67 3.80
N GLN A 367 30.52 -16.66 5.15
CA GLN A 367 31.79 -16.72 5.87
C GLN A 367 32.48 -18.09 5.77
N ASP A 368 31.72 -19.15 5.45
CA ASP A 368 32.24 -20.51 5.27
C ASP A 368 32.63 -20.77 3.79
N PRO A 369 33.94 -20.97 3.49
CA PRO A 369 34.42 -21.23 2.15
C PRO A 369 33.78 -22.41 1.43
N LEU A 370 33.33 -23.44 2.17
CA LEU A 370 32.73 -24.65 1.57
C LEU A 370 31.35 -24.39 0.97
N THR A 371 30.63 -23.38 1.48
CA THR A 371 29.32 -22.98 0.96
C THR A 371 29.41 -22.16 -0.34
N LEU A 372 30.58 -21.54 -0.60
CA LEU A 372 30.84 -20.80 -1.84
C LEU A 372 30.94 -21.73 -3.05
N TYR A 373 31.59 -22.88 -2.93
CA TYR A 373 31.84 -23.76 -4.08
C TYR A 373 30.58 -24.37 -4.70
N LYS A 374 29.46 -24.45 -3.96
CA LYS A 374 28.23 -25.10 -4.44
C LYS A 374 27.29 -24.17 -5.25
N ASN A 375 27.41 -22.86 -5.09
CA ASN A 375 26.41 -21.88 -5.57
C ASN A 375 27.04 -20.76 -6.40
N VAL A 376 28.03 -21.09 -7.23
CA VAL A 376 28.75 -20.10 -8.03
C VAL A 376 28.97 -20.64 -9.43
N TYR A 377 28.73 -19.79 -10.43
CA TYR A 377 28.85 -20.11 -11.84
C TYR A 377 29.87 -19.21 -12.52
N PHE A 378 30.48 -19.72 -13.57
CA PHE A 378 31.50 -19.01 -14.34
C PHE A 378 30.87 -18.24 -15.50
N CYS A 379 31.16 -16.94 -15.57
CA CYS A 379 30.81 -16.14 -16.74
C CYS A 379 31.93 -16.17 -17.77
N HIS A 380 31.65 -16.68 -18.97
CA HIS A 380 32.61 -16.78 -20.08
C HIS A 380 33.03 -15.43 -20.68
N SER A 381 32.36 -14.33 -20.36
CA SER A 381 32.68 -12.99 -20.92
C SER A 381 33.52 -12.12 -20.01
N CYS A 382 33.34 -12.22 -18.69
CA CYS A 382 34.13 -11.44 -17.73
C CYS A 382 35.06 -12.28 -16.86
N GLU A 383 35.07 -13.60 -17.07
CA GLU A 383 35.92 -14.56 -16.36
C GLU A 383 35.75 -14.55 -14.84
N LYS A 384 34.57 -14.09 -14.37
CA LYS A 384 34.23 -14.02 -12.94
C LYS A 384 33.31 -15.16 -12.54
N TYR A 385 33.57 -15.64 -11.33
CA TYR A 385 32.70 -16.54 -10.58
C TYR A 385 31.63 -15.72 -9.86
N LEU A 386 30.36 -15.91 -10.23
CA LEU A 386 29.22 -15.13 -9.76
C LEU A 386 28.08 -16.05 -9.28
N PRO A 387 27.24 -15.61 -8.33
CA PRO A 387 26.12 -16.40 -7.87
C PRO A 387 25.03 -16.54 -8.95
N PRO A 388 24.17 -17.58 -8.89
CA PRO A 388 23.06 -17.83 -9.83
C PRO A 388 22.18 -16.61 -10.10
N SER A 389 21.96 -15.76 -9.09
CA SER A 389 21.13 -14.56 -9.18
C SER A 389 21.66 -13.52 -10.18
N GLU A 390 22.96 -13.54 -10.48
CA GLU A 390 23.61 -12.61 -11.40
C GLU A 390 23.56 -13.06 -12.87
N PHE A 391 22.96 -14.22 -13.13
CA PHE A 391 22.75 -14.72 -14.48
C PHE A 391 21.27 -14.56 -14.86
N PRO A 392 20.97 -14.20 -16.12
CA PRO A 392 19.69 -14.58 -16.69
C PRO A 392 19.71 -16.11 -16.83
N ILE A 393 18.67 -16.79 -16.34
CA ILE A 393 18.46 -18.23 -16.56
C ILE A 393 17.39 -18.37 -17.65
N PRO A 394 17.74 -18.43 -18.94
CA PRO A 394 16.75 -18.62 -20.00
C PRO A 394 16.00 -19.92 -19.75
N ALA A 395 14.69 -19.92 -19.99
CA ALA A 395 13.87 -21.12 -19.82
C ALA A 395 14.30 -22.30 -20.72
N SER A 396 15.07 -22.04 -21.78
CA SER A 396 15.43 -23.00 -22.83
C SER A 396 16.89 -23.46 -22.85
N SER A 397 17.79 -22.91 -22.01
CA SER A 397 19.22 -23.23 -22.08
C SER A 397 19.72 -24.01 -20.87
N TYR A 398 20.31 -25.18 -21.11
CA TYR A 398 21.00 -25.99 -20.09
C TYR A 398 22.40 -25.45 -19.71
N THR A 399 22.90 -24.46 -20.45
CA THR A 399 24.23 -23.86 -20.25
C THR A 399 24.12 -22.45 -19.70
N ILE A 400 24.82 -22.19 -18.60
CA ILE A 400 24.90 -20.87 -17.99
C ILE A 400 25.84 -20.02 -18.82
N GLY A 401 25.26 -19.01 -19.47
CA GLY A 401 25.96 -18.17 -20.44
C GLY A 401 26.66 -16.97 -19.79
N ARG A 402 26.33 -15.78 -20.31
CA ARG A 402 26.89 -14.50 -19.85
C ARG A 402 26.14 -13.99 -18.63
N CYS A 403 26.83 -13.32 -17.71
CA CYS A 403 26.18 -12.67 -16.58
C CYS A 403 25.39 -11.42 -17.01
N ARG A 404 24.46 -10.96 -16.17
CA ARG A 404 23.60 -9.79 -16.43
C ARG A 404 24.40 -8.53 -16.78
N SER A 405 25.51 -8.29 -16.07
CA SER A 405 26.40 -7.15 -16.35
C SER A 405 27.01 -7.22 -17.74
N CYS A 406 27.46 -8.40 -18.19
CA CYS A 406 27.99 -8.57 -19.54
C CYS A 406 26.90 -8.45 -20.61
N TYR A 407 25.69 -8.95 -20.33
CA TYR A 407 24.55 -8.77 -21.24
C TYR A 407 24.21 -7.28 -21.41
N GLN A 408 24.18 -6.53 -20.32
CA GLN A 408 23.95 -5.08 -20.34
C GLN A 408 25.02 -4.33 -21.12
N LEU A 409 26.30 -4.64 -20.88
CA LEU A 409 27.39 -4.03 -21.63
C LEU A 409 27.32 -4.34 -23.13
N ASP A 410 26.95 -5.57 -23.51
CA ASP A 410 26.76 -5.95 -24.90
C ASP A 410 25.57 -5.21 -25.55
N ASN A 411 24.49 -5.00 -24.79
CA ASN A 411 23.37 -4.17 -25.24
C ASN A 411 23.81 -2.71 -25.45
N GLU A 412 24.42 -2.07 -24.45
CA GLU A 412 24.93 -0.69 -24.54
C GLU A 412 25.89 -0.51 -25.74
N ALA A 413 26.71 -1.52 -26.02
CA ALA A 413 27.71 -1.46 -27.09
C ALA A 413 27.18 -1.76 -28.50
N ARG A 414 26.14 -2.61 -28.63
CA ARG A 414 25.71 -3.12 -29.95
C ARG A 414 24.30 -2.72 -30.35
N LYS A 415 23.32 -2.95 -29.46
CA LYS A 415 21.89 -2.91 -29.82
C LYS A 415 21.18 -1.67 -29.29
N ARG A 416 21.60 -1.19 -28.11
CA ARG A 416 21.04 -0.05 -27.38
C ARG A 416 19.51 -0.12 -27.30
N GLU A 417 18.98 -1.32 -27.06
CA GLU A 417 17.55 -1.54 -26.84
C GLU A 417 17.18 -1.07 -25.44
N SER A 418 16.00 -0.44 -25.29
CA SER A 418 15.45 -0.10 -23.97
C SER A 418 14.44 -1.14 -23.50
N TYR A 419 14.76 -1.83 -22.41
CA TYR A 419 13.88 -2.79 -21.74
C TYR A 419 13.00 -2.15 -20.67
N PHE A 420 13.16 -0.86 -20.39
CA PHE A 420 12.48 -0.17 -19.28
C PHE A 420 10.96 -0.34 -19.32
N LYS A 421 10.35 -0.15 -20.50
CA LYS A 421 8.89 -0.24 -20.67
C LYS A 421 8.38 -1.67 -20.48
N TYR A 422 9.06 -2.65 -21.07
CA TYR A 422 8.75 -4.07 -20.91
C TYR A 422 8.89 -4.53 -19.45
N ARG A 423 9.86 -3.97 -18.74
CA ARG A 423 10.07 -4.24 -17.32
C ARG A 423 8.92 -3.74 -16.46
N LEU A 424 8.41 -2.53 -16.69
CA LEU A 424 7.27 -2.00 -15.94
C LEU A 424 6.05 -2.93 -16.08
N ILE A 425 5.75 -3.35 -17.32
CA ILE A 425 4.64 -4.25 -17.61
C ILE A 425 4.84 -5.61 -16.92
N LEU A 426 6.05 -6.16 -16.94
CA LEU A 426 6.36 -7.42 -16.25
C LEU A 426 6.27 -7.29 -14.72
N GLU A 427 6.70 -6.17 -14.15
CA GLU A 427 6.57 -5.91 -12.72
C GLU A 427 5.11 -5.76 -12.30
N ASP A 428 4.30 -5.07 -13.08
CA ASP A 428 2.86 -4.91 -12.82
C ASP A 428 2.12 -6.24 -12.99
N LEU A 429 2.46 -7.04 -14.01
CA LEU A 429 1.96 -8.39 -14.18
C LEU A 429 2.30 -9.26 -12.94
N ARG A 430 3.57 -9.27 -12.51
CA ARG A 430 3.99 -10.04 -11.32
C ARG A 430 3.26 -9.62 -10.06
N LYS A 431 3.01 -8.33 -9.85
CA LYS A 431 2.22 -7.85 -8.70
C LYS A 431 0.79 -8.36 -8.78
N SER A 432 0.16 -8.22 -9.94
CA SER A 432 -1.23 -8.67 -10.14
C SER A 432 -1.38 -10.18 -9.92
N GLU A 433 -0.37 -10.97 -10.29
CA GLU A 433 -0.38 -12.43 -10.13
C GLU A 433 -0.20 -12.87 -8.67
N VAL A 434 0.56 -12.12 -7.86
CA VAL A 434 0.64 -12.35 -6.41
C VAL A 434 -0.71 -12.15 -5.73
N ASP A 435 -1.54 -11.23 -6.23
CA ASP A 435 -2.84 -10.90 -5.63
C ASP A 435 -3.86 -12.05 -5.78
N TYR A 436 -3.69 -12.94 -6.77
CA TYR A 436 -4.56 -14.10 -6.96
C TYR A 436 -4.34 -15.23 -5.93
N GLN A 437 -3.19 -15.26 -5.24
CA GLN A 437 -2.85 -16.26 -4.21
C GLN A 437 -2.98 -17.73 -4.69
N ASP A 438 -2.75 -17.99 -5.97
CA ASP A 438 -2.90 -19.30 -6.61
C ASP A 438 -1.56 -20.02 -6.86
N ASP A 439 -0.49 -19.56 -6.22
CA ASP A 439 0.89 -20.08 -6.36
C ASP A 439 1.39 -20.15 -7.82
N SER A 440 0.94 -19.22 -8.68
CA SER A 440 1.39 -19.11 -10.07
C SER A 440 2.92 -18.97 -10.17
N LYS A 441 3.56 -19.85 -10.97
CA LYS A 441 5.04 -19.90 -11.08
C LYS A 441 5.55 -19.39 -12.42
N ILE A 442 4.75 -19.52 -13.46
CA ILE A 442 5.17 -19.28 -14.85
C ILE A 442 5.63 -17.82 -15.04
N VAL A 443 4.89 -16.85 -14.49
CA VAL A 443 5.16 -15.41 -14.58
C VAL A 443 6.55 -15.05 -14.05
N PHE A 444 7.02 -15.76 -13.02
CA PHE A 444 8.32 -15.51 -12.39
C PHE A 444 9.49 -16.13 -13.16
N LEU A 445 9.21 -17.08 -14.06
CA LEU A 445 10.20 -17.66 -14.96
C LEU A 445 10.45 -16.78 -16.19
N VAL A 446 9.45 -15.98 -16.60
CA VAL A 446 9.56 -15.09 -17.76
C VAL A 446 10.56 -13.97 -17.51
N GLN A 447 11.46 -13.76 -18.46
CA GLN A 447 12.47 -12.70 -18.43
C GLN A 447 12.08 -11.50 -19.31
N LEU A 448 12.88 -10.43 -19.22
CA LEU A 448 12.65 -9.21 -20.01
C LEU A 448 12.69 -9.44 -21.52
N PRO A 449 13.63 -10.23 -22.10
CA PRO A 449 13.61 -10.50 -23.53
C PRO A 449 12.37 -11.30 -23.97
N ASP A 450 11.89 -12.20 -23.12
CA ASP A 450 10.67 -12.98 -23.39
C ASP A 450 9.45 -12.03 -23.46
N MET A 451 9.37 -11.08 -22.53
CA MET A 451 8.29 -10.07 -22.53
C MET A 451 8.36 -9.15 -23.74
N GLN A 452 9.55 -8.69 -24.13
CA GLN A 452 9.74 -7.93 -25.36
C GLN A 452 9.24 -8.74 -26.56
N TYR A 453 9.61 -10.01 -26.66
CA TYR A 453 9.17 -10.88 -27.74
C TYR A 453 7.65 -11.04 -27.77
N LEU A 454 7.01 -11.29 -26.62
CA LEU A 454 5.55 -11.36 -26.52
C LEU A 454 4.90 -10.06 -27.02
N MET A 455 5.42 -8.91 -26.61
CA MET A 455 4.84 -7.63 -27.01
C MET A 455 5.07 -7.31 -28.49
N GLU A 456 6.29 -7.38 -28.97
CA GLU A 456 6.65 -6.95 -30.32
C GLU A 456 6.22 -7.95 -31.39
N LYS A 457 6.35 -9.27 -31.14
CA LYS A 457 6.13 -10.29 -32.17
C LYS A 457 4.75 -10.94 -32.12
N ILE A 458 4.14 -11.04 -30.93
CA ILE A 458 2.80 -11.64 -30.82
C ILE A 458 1.72 -10.56 -30.89
N TRP A 459 1.88 -9.48 -30.12
CA TRP A 459 0.85 -8.45 -29.98
C TRP A 459 1.13 -7.16 -30.77
N ASN A 460 2.24 -7.08 -31.51
CA ASN A 460 2.66 -5.88 -32.28
C ASN A 460 2.63 -4.58 -31.45
N CYS A 461 2.87 -4.67 -30.13
CA CYS A 461 2.78 -3.56 -29.18
C CYS A 461 1.44 -2.80 -29.21
N GLN A 462 0.33 -3.49 -29.49
CA GLN A 462 -1.00 -2.90 -29.55
C GLN A 462 -1.99 -3.63 -28.64
N SER A 463 -2.94 -2.88 -28.06
CA SER A 463 -4.07 -3.49 -27.35
C SER A 463 -4.94 -4.32 -28.30
N ALA A 464 -5.43 -5.45 -27.81
CA ALA A 464 -6.25 -6.35 -28.60
C ALA A 464 -7.62 -5.76 -29.01
N LEU A 465 -8.14 -4.78 -28.24
CA LEU A 465 -9.46 -4.21 -28.45
C LEU A 465 -9.42 -2.83 -29.13
N SER A 466 -8.70 -1.86 -28.55
CA SER A 466 -8.61 -0.50 -29.10
C SER A 466 -7.49 -0.27 -30.11
N ALA A 467 -6.60 -1.25 -30.35
CA ALA A 467 -5.38 -1.08 -31.13
C ALA A 467 -4.50 0.09 -30.64
N CYS A 468 -4.60 0.45 -29.36
CA CYS A 468 -3.78 1.48 -28.73
C CYS A 468 -2.32 1.01 -28.66
N SER A 469 -1.39 1.84 -29.15
CA SER A 469 0.05 1.55 -29.17
C SER A 469 0.84 2.24 -28.05
N ASP A 470 0.18 2.92 -27.11
CA ASP A 470 0.84 3.57 -25.98
C ASP A 470 1.26 2.53 -24.94
N LEU A 471 2.55 2.17 -24.95
CA LEU A 471 3.15 1.20 -24.02
C LEU A 471 2.90 1.51 -22.54
N TYR A 472 2.60 2.76 -22.15
CA TYR A 472 2.31 3.10 -20.75
C TYR A 472 0.89 2.79 -20.31
N GLU A 473 -0.04 2.69 -21.26
CA GLU A 473 -1.42 2.31 -21.00
C GLU A 473 -1.62 0.80 -21.11
N LEU A 474 -0.68 0.09 -21.75
CA LEU A 474 -0.77 -1.35 -21.96
C LEU A 474 -0.41 -2.15 -20.71
N VAL A 475 -1.20 -3.19 -20.44
CA VAL A 475 -1.01 -4.16 -19.37
C VAL A 475 -1.31 -5.55 -19.91
N MET A 476 -0.51 -6.53 -19.48
CA MET A 476 -0.81 -7.94 -19.73
C MET A 476 -1.65 -8.50 -18.61
N VAL A 477 -2.74 -9.18 -18.97
CA VAL A 477 -3.61 -9.88 -18.03
C VAL A 477 -3.90 -11.29 -18.49
N ARG A 478 -4.45 -12.12 -17.59
CA ARG A 478 -4.97 -13.46 -17.91
C ARG A 478 -6.10 -13.35 -18.93
N TRP A 479 -6.04 -14.13 -20.01
CA TRP A 479 -7.18 -14.25 -20.93
C TRP A 479 -8.33 -14.98 -20.23
N ASP A 480 -8.08 -16.21 -19.77
CA ASP A 480 -8.97 -16.98 -18.90
C ASP A 480 -8.55 -16.79 -17.43
N LYS A 481 -9.45 -16.18 -16.64
CA LYS A 481 -9.23 -15.87 -15.22
C LYS A 481 -9.07 -17.12 -14.34
N GLN A 482 -9.62 -18.25 -14.78
CA GLN A 482 -9.61 -19.49 -13.99
C GLN A 482 -8.28 -20.22 -14.07
N ARG A 483 -7.45 -19.91 -15.06
CA ARG A 483 -6.15 -20.52 -15.28
C ARG A 483 -5.05 -19.54 -14.88
N GLU A 484 -3.92 -20.08 -14.43
CA GLU A 484 -2.75 -19.26 -14.16
C GLU A 484 -2.30 -18.50 -15.41
N TRP A 485 -1.65 -17.37 -15.22
CA TRP A 485 -1.07 -16.65 -16.34
C TRP A 485 0.04 -17.49 -17.00
N SER A 486 0.03 -17.50 -18.32
CA SER A 486 1.06 -18.13 -19.14
C SER A 486 1.15 -17.41 -20.48
N PRO A 487 2.27 -17.55 -21.22
CA PRO A 487 2.43 -16.96 -22.55
C PRO A 487 1.31 -17.28 -23.55
N TRP A 488 0.56 -18.37 -23.35
CA TRP A 488 -0.59 -18.76 -24.15
C TRP A 488 -1.96 -18.43 -23.51
N ASN A 489 -1.98 -18.07 -22.21
CA ASN A 489 -3.16 -17.57 -21.50
C ASN A 489 -3.00 -16.09 -21.16
N THR A 490 -2.60 -15.28 -22.13
CA THR A 490 -2.36 -13.85 -21.95
C THR A 490 -3.12 -13.04 -22.98
N ILE A 491 -3.53 -11.83 -22.60
CA ILE A 491 -4.02 -10.81 -23.50
C ILE A 491 -3.39 -9.46 -23.14
N LEU A 492 -3.04 -8.67 -24.17
CA LEU A 492 -2.54 -7.31 -24.02
C LEU A 492 -3.69 -6.32 -24.19
N LEU A 493 -3.98 -5.55 -23.14
CA LEU A 493 -5.10 -4.61 -23.06
C LEU A 493 -4.63 -3.25 -22.52
N THR A 494 -5.42 -2.20 -22.72
CA THR A 494 -5.22 -0.97 -21.94
C THR A 494 -5.64 -1.18 -20.47
N LYS A 495 -5.18 -0.35 -19.54
CA LYS A 495 -5.59 -0.42 -18.12
C LYS A 495 -7.11 -0.43 -17.94
N GLU A 496 -7.82 0.40 -18.71
CA GLU A 496 -9.28 0.49 -18.66
C GLU A 496 -9.97 -0.76 -19.22
N GLU A 497 -9.45 -1.28 -20.33
CA GLU A 497 -9.92 -2.53 -20.93
C GLU A 497 -9.65 -3.72 -20.00
N ALA A 498 -8.51 -3.74 -19.34
CA ALA A 498 -8.16 -4.75 -18.35
C ALA A 498 -9.11 -4.69 -17.15
N ASP A 499 -9.40 -3.52 -16.61
CA ASP A 499 -10.36 -3.35 -15.52
C ASP A 499 -11.77 -3.79 -15.92
N ALA A 500 -12.20 -3.45 -17.14
CA ALA A 500 -13.46 -3.92 -17.69
C ALA A 500 -13.47 -5.44 -17.83
N HIS A 501 -12.43 -6.03 -18.42
CA HIS A 501 -12.25 -7.47 -18.56
C HIS A 501 -12.31 -8.17 -17.20
N LEU A 502 -11.63 -7.63 -16.17
CA LEU A 502 -11.63 -8.17 -14.81
C LEU A 502 -13.02 -8.09 -14.12
N LYS A 503 -13.83 -7.08 -14.44
CA LYS A 503 -15.22 -6.95 -13.94
C LYS A 503 -16.21 -7.89 -14.63
N LEU A 504 -15.93 -8.37 -15.84
CA LEU A 504 -16.82 -9.30 -16.54
C LEU A 504 -16.85 -10.66 -15.82
N CYS A 505 -18.01 -11.03 -15.25
CA CYS A 505 -18.25 -12.40 -14.82
C CYS A 505 -18.47 -13.30 -16.05
N ASN A 506 -18.06 -14.57 -15.98
CA ASN A 506 -18.20 -15.55 -17.08
C ASN A 506 -19.56 -15.42 -17.78
N LEU A 507 -19.54 -15.04 -19.06
CA LEU A 507 -20.71 -14.86 -19.92
C LEU A 507 -21.40 -16.19 -20.30
N GLN A 508 -21.00 -17.32 -19.69
CA GLN A 508 -21.57 -18.65 -19.88
C GLN A 508 -22.54 -19.07 -18.75
N LYS A 509 -23.20 -18.12 -18.09
CA LYS A 509 -24.33 -18.42 -17.19
C LYS A 509 -25.65 -17.97 -17.76
#